data_AF-A0A965U134-F1
#
_entry.id   AF-A0A965U134-F1
#
_cell.length_a   1.000
_cell.length_b   1.000
_cell.length_c   1.000
_cell.angle_alpha   90.00
_cell.angle_beta   90.00
_cell.angle_gamma   90.00
#
_symmetry.space_group_name_H-M   'P 1'
#
loop_
_entity.id
_entity.type
_entity.pdbx_description
1 polymer ?
#
loop_
_entity_poly.entity_id
_entity_poly.type
_entity_poly.pdbx_seq_one_letter_code
_entity_poly.pdbx_strand_id
1 'polypeptide(L)'
;MKVESILDALGVAGLGIVVVLVVLSLLALFILGLSRSVNRKRSAAASTPVVATAAPAPAPAPAAVIPAPAAAAGLEPLPETESQGELTLIRVDDETAALLMAIVADELQTPLHCLRFKQIKAL
;
A
#
# COMPACT_ATOMS: atom_id res chain seq x y z
N MET A 1 13.48 -22.36 48.94
CA MET A 1 13.99 -22.84 47.64
C MET A 1 12.93 -22.87 46.53
N LYS A 2 11.94 -23.79 46.49
CA LYS A 2 10.98 -23.84 45.35
C LYS A 2 10.01 -22.65 45.27
N VAL A 3 9.58 -22.10 46.41
CA VAL A 3 8.63 -20.98 46.47
C VAL A 3 9.24 -19.63 46.07
N GLU A 4 10.52 -19.38 46.38
CA GLU A 4 11.22 -18.16 45.96
C GLU A 4 11.39 -18.10 44.44
N SER A 5 11.69 -19.22 43.78
CA SER A 5 11.79 -19.28 42.31
C SER A 5 10.45 -19.07 41.61
N ILE A 6 9.34 -19.45 42.23
CA ILE A 6 7.99 -19.21 41.67
C ILE A 6 7.65 -17.72 41.74
N LEU A 7 7.99 -17.04 42.84
CA LEU A 7 7.81 -15.58 42.94
C LEU A 7 8.69 -14.83 41.94
N ASP A 8 9.96 -15.25 41.78
CA ASP A 8 10.89 -14.64 40.82
C ASP A 8 10.40 -14.85 39.38
N ALA A 9 10.02 -16.08 39.01
CA ALA A 9 9.48 -16.39 37.68
C ALA A 9 8.18 -15.63 37.37
N LEU A 10 7.29 -15.49 38.37
CA LEU A 10 6.06 -14.71 38.22
C LEU A 10 6.37 -13.21 38.08
N GLY A 11 7.38 -12.71 38.79
CA GLY A 11 7.89 -11.34 38.66
C GLY A 11 8.49 -11.07 37.28
N VAL A 12 9.34 -11.97 36.77
CA VAL A 12 9.94 -11.87 35.44
C VAL A 12 8.87 -11.95 34.34
N ALA A 13 7.90 -12.85 34.47
CA ALA A 13 6.78 -12.94 33.55
C ALA A 13 5.93 -11.66 33.55
N GLY A 14 5.61 -11.13 34.75
CA GLY A 14 4.90 -9.86 34.89
C GLY A 14 5.66 -8.68 34.29
N LEU A 15 6.97 -8.59 34.53
CA LEU A 15 7.84 -7.58 33.93
C LEU A 15 7.82 -7.67 32.40
N GLY A 16 7.90 -8.89 31.85
CA GLY A 16 7.81 -9.11 30.40
C GLY A 16 6.49 -8.61 29.80
N ILE A 17 5.36 -8.91 30.44
CA ILE A 17 4.04 -8.42 30.00
C ILE A 17 4.00 -6.89 30.03
N VAL A 18 4.47 -6.27 31.12
CA VAL A 18 4.53 -4.80 31.24
C VAL A 18 5.40 -4.19 30.14
N VAL A 19 6.58 -4.74 29.88
CA VAL A 19 7.49 -4.26 28.82
C VAL A 19 6.82 -4.35 27.45
N VAL A 20 6.16 -5.46 27.12
CA VAL A 20 5.43 -5.63 25.84
C VAL A 20 4.32 -4.60 25.71
N LEU A 21 3.56 -4.33 26.79
CA LEU A 21 2.52 -3.29 26.76
C LEU A 21 3.11 -1.89 26.56
N VAL A 22 4.22 -1.56 27.21
CA VAL A 22 4.90 -0.27 27.04
C VAL A 22 5.39 -0.10 25.59
N VAL A 23 6.01 -1.13 25.02
CA VAL A 23 6.48 -1.10 23.62
C VAL A 23 5.32 -0.97 22.64
N LEU A 24 4.25 -1.75 22.80
CA LEU A 24 3.04 -1.65 21.99
C LEU A 24 2.40 -0.27 22.11
N SER A 25 2.33 0.29 23.33
CA SER A 25 1.78 1.62 23.58
C SER A 25 2.62 2.72 22.93
N LEU A 26 3.95 2.66 23.06
CA LEU A 26 4.87 3.61 22.42
C LEU A 26 4.73 3.58 20.90
N LEU A 27 4.67 2.38 20.31
CA LEU A 27 4.48 2.23 18.86
C LEU A 27 3.12 2.77 18.43
N ALA A 28 2.05 2.46 19.16
CA ALA A 28 0.70 2.97 18.89
C ALA A 28 0.63 4.50 19.00
N LEU A 29 1.25 5.10 20.02
CA LEU A 29 1.35 6.56 20.20
C LEU A 29 2.13 7.21 19.07
N PHE A 30 3.23 6.58 18.62
CA PHE A 30 4.03 7.07 17.51
C PHE A 30 3.22 7.10 16.20
N ILE A 31 2.53 5.99 15.88
CA ILE A 31 1.64 5.89 14.71
C ILE A 31 0.50 6.90 14.83
N LEU A 32 -0.13 7.03 16.00
CA LEU A 32 -1.22 7.99 16.23
C LEU A 32 -0.73 9.45 16.12
N GLY A 33 0.49 9.75 16.57
CA GLY A 33 1.13 11.05 16.41
C GLY A 33 1.37 11.41 14.95
N LEU A 34 1.91 10.48 14.15
CA LEU A 34 2.08 10.64 12.72
C LEU A 34 0.73 10.76 11.99
N SER A 35 -0.23 9.89 12.31
CA SER A 35 -1.61 9.96 11.78
C SER A 35 -2.28 11.28 12.12
N ARG A 36 -2.15 11.79 13.35
CA ARG A 36 -2.72 13.08 13.74
C ARG A 36 -2.04 14.25 13.05
N SER A 37 -0.73 14.19 12.83
CA SER A 37 0.03 15.21 12.09
C SER A 37 -0.36 15.23 10.61
N VAL A 38 -0.40 14.06 9.96
CA VAL A 38 -0.83 13.92 8.56
C VAL A 38 -2.30 14.29 8.39
N ASN A 39 -3.19 13.88 9.29
CA ASN A 39 -4.61 14.23 9.23
C ASN A 39 -4.85 15.73 9.47
N ARG A 40 -4.06 16.40 10.35
CA ARG A 40 -4.09 17.86 10.50
C ARG A 40 -3.61 18.59 9.24
N LYS A 41 -2.53 18.12 8.61
CA LYS A 41 -2.02 18.70 7.35
C LYS A 41 -2.98 18.47 6.18
N ARG A 42 -3.62 17.30 6.11
CA ARG A 42 -4.64 16.97 5.11
C ARG A 42 -5.95 17.71 5.36
N SER A 43 -6.32 17.95 6.62
CA SER A 43 -7.48 18.77 7.00
C SER A 43 -7.24 20.26 6.70
N ALA A 44 -6.00 20.76 6.79
CA ALA A 44 -5.65 22.11 6.35
C ALA A 44 -5.64 22.26 4.82
N ALA A 45 -5.39 21.17 4.09
CA ALA A 45 -5.46 21.12 2.62
C ALA A 45 -6.87 20.80 2.08
N ALA A 46 -7.85 20.50 2.96
CA ALA A 46 -9.22 20.14 2.59
C ALA A 46 -10.23 21.30 2.73
N SER A 47 -9.78 22.52 3.02
CA SER A 47 -10.62 23.72 2.87
C SER A 47 -10.59 24.25 1.44
N THR A 48 -11.04 23.42 0.51
CA THR A 48 -11.60 23.88 -0.76
C THR A 48 -13.04 23.34 -0.79
N PRO A 49 -14.06 24.20 -0.72
CA PRO A 49 -15.44 23.76 -0.55
C PRO A 49 -15.94 23.18 -1.87
N VAL A 50 -16.18 21.88 -1.93
CA VAL A 50 -17.17 21.34 -2.87
C VAL A 50 -18.48 21.22 -2.11
N VAL A 51 -19.44 21.94 -2.68
CA VAL A 51 -20.80 22.18 -2.24
C VAL A 51 -21.56 20.87 -1.96
N ALA A 52 -22.38 20.95 -0.93
CA ALA A 52 -23.40 20.03 -0.47
C ALA A 52 -24.10 19.18 -1.56
N THR A 53 -24.40 17.93 -1.21
CA THR A 53 -25.77 17.39 -1.34
C THR A 53 -26.04 16.42 -0.19
N ALA A 54 -27.25 16.52 0.34
CA ALA A 54 -27.71 16.12 1.65
C ALA A 54 -27.84 14.59 1.87
N ALA A 55 -27.79 14.22 3.16
CA ALA A 55 -28.26 12.94 3.71
C ALA A 55 -29.79 12.78 3.52
N PRO A 56 -30.39 11.57 3.59
CA PRO A 56 -30.53 10.85 4.86
C PRO A 56 -30.35 9.30 4.78
N ALA A 57 -30.04 8.69 5.93
CA ALA A 57 -30.02 7.22 6.15
C ALA A 57 -31.43 6.59 5.97
N PRO A 58 -31.55 5.28 5.64
CA PRO A 58 -31.49 4.22 6.67
C PRO A 58 -30.82 2.89 6.23
N ALA A 59 -30.42 2.06 7.21
CA ALA A 59 -29.97 0.65 7.10
C ALA A 59 -31.03 -0.28 6.43
N PRO A 60 -30.79 -1.57 6.03
CA PRO A 60 -29.76 -2.55 6.45
C PRO A 60 -29.14 -3.44 5.32
N ALA A 61 -28.14 -4.27 5.66
CA ALA A 61 -27.63 -5.39 4.84
C ALA A 61 -28.76 -6.43 4.52
N PRO A 62 -28.74 -7.25 3.42
CA PRO A 62 -27.68 -8.23 3.14
C PRO A 62 -27.43 -8.62 1.65
N ALA A 63 -26.30 -9.32 1.43
CA ALA A 63 -26.04 -10.36 0.41
C ALA A 63 -26.16 -10.04 -1.10
N ALA A 64 -25.11 -10.46 -1.84
CA ALA A 64 -25.08 -10.95 -3.23
C ALA A 64 -25.84 -10.12 -4.29
N VAL A 65 -25.23 -9.69 -5.38
CA VAL A 65 -24.82 -10.52 -6.52
C VAL A 65 -23.89 -9.65 -7.37
N ILE A 66 -22.72 -10.20 -7.72
CA ILE A 66 -21.85 -9.66 -8.77
C ILE A 66 -22.51 -10.01 -10.11
N PRO A 67 -22.86 -9.06 -10.99
CA PRO A 67 -22.98 -9.37 -12.40
C PRO A 67 -21.59 -9.26 -13.02
N ALA A 68 -21.01 -10.41 -13.31
CA ALA A 68 -20.00 -10.53 -14.35
C ALA A 68 -20.59 -10.15 -15.71
N PRO A 69 -19.80 -9.55 -16.61
CA PRO A 69 -19.71 -10.00 -17.98
C PRO A 69 -18.48 -10.93 -18.06
N ALA A 70 -18.65 -12.25 -18.17
CA ALA A 70 -18.78 -12.96 -19.45
C ALA A 70 -17.82 -12.35 -20.51
N ALA A 71 -16.61 -12.88 -20.65
CA ALA A 71 -16.28 -13.97 -21.59
C ALA A 71 -16.58 -13.54 -23.05
N ALA A 72 -15.71 -13.61 -24.03
CA ALA A 72 -14.44 -14.30 -24.29
C ALA A 72 -13.74 -13.43 -25.38
N ALA A 73 -12.55 -13.65 -25.92
CA ALA A 73 -11.74 -14.83 -26.14
C ALA A 73 -10.37 -14.30 -26.58
N GLY A 74 -9.30 -15.01 -26.24
CA GLY A 74 -7.98 -14.67 -26.77
C GLY A 74 -6.88 -14.90 -25.76
N LEU A 75 -6.69 -16.17 -25.39
CA LEU A 75 -5.37 -16.66 -25.03
C LEU A 75 -4.49 -16.56 -26.28
N GLU A 76 -3.95 -15.39 -26.54
CA GLU A 76 -2.60 -15.32 -27.08
C GLU A 76 -1.72 -14.79 -25.96
N PRO A 77 -0.64 -15.49 -25.57
CA PRO A 77 0.47 -14.80 -24.95
C PRO A 77 0.99 -13.84 -26.02
N LEU A 78 0.50 -12.59 -26.00
CA LEU A 78 1.13 -11.54 -26.78
C LEU A 78 2.61 -11.54 -26.39
N PRO A 79 3.52 -11.41 -27.36
CA PRO A 79 4.95 -11.50 -27.13
C PRO A 79 5.33 -10.65 -25.92
N GLU A 80 6.19 -11.20 -25.05
CA GLU A 80 6.73 -10.62 -23.81
C GLU A 80 7.53 -9.30 -24.05
N THR A 81 7.31 -8.63 -25.18
CA THR A 81 8.01 -7.46 -25.69
C THR A 81 7.11 -6.22 -25.81
N GLU A 82 5.79 -6.35 -25.58
CA GLU A 82 4.87 -5.21 -25.66
C GLU A 82 4.49 -4.69 -24.26
N SER A 83 4.97 -3.49 -23.91
CA SER A 83 4.53 -2.76 -22.71
C SER A 83 3.06 -2.39 -22.87
N GLN A 84 2.16 -3.01 -22.08
CA GLN A 84 0.70 -2.85 -22.19
C GLN A 84 0.14 -1.46 -21.74
N GLY A 85 0.84 -0.36 -21.97
CA GLY A 85 0.45 0.97 -21.50
C GLY A 85 1.11 2.11 -22.28
N GLU A 86 0.46 3.28 -22.29
CA GLU A 86 0.96 4.50 -22.94
C GLU A 86 2.23 4.99 -22.22
N LEU A 87 3.37 4.99 -22.92
CA LEU A 87 4.67 5.41 -22.43
C LEU A 87 5.07 6.73 -23.11
N THR A 88 5.32 7.78 -22.33
CA THR A 88 5.88 9.03 -22.86
C THR A 88 7.41 9.02 -22.79
N LEU A 89 8.07 9.00 -23.94
CA LEU A 89 9.52 9.19 -24.07
C LEU A 89 9.85 10.66 -24.30
N ILE A 90 10.78 11.21 -23.52
CA ILE A 90 11.22 12.60 -23.65
C ILE A 90 12.72 12.60 -23.87
N ARG A 91 13.12 12.94 -25.11
CA ARG A 91 14.53 13.04 -25.55
C ARG A 91 15.31 11.73 -25.43
N VAL A 92 14.61 10.60 -25.41
CA VAL A 92 15.16 9.23 -25.29
C VAL A 92 14.61 8.40 -26.44
N ASP A 93 15.48 7.63 -27.08
CA ASP A 93 15.14 6.65 -28.10
C ASP A 93 14.55 5.35 -27.51
N ASP A 94 13.80 4.62 -28.31
CA ASP A 94 13.12 3.38 -27.90
C ASP A 94 14.10 2.29 -27.40
N GLU A 95 15.31 2.22 -27.97
CA GLU A 95 16.33 1.24 -27.56
C GLU A 95 16.85 1.53 -26.15
N THR A 96 17.20 2.79 -25.88
CA THR A 96 17.63 3.26 -24.56
C THR A 96 16.49 3.12 -23.55
N ALA A 97 15.24 3.38 -23.95
CA ALA A 97 14.07 3.16 -23.12
C ALA A 97 13.91 1.69 -22.73
N ALA A 98 14.02 0.76 -23.68
CA ALA A 98 13.93 -0.68 -23.43
C ALA A 98 15.03 -1.16 -22.46
N LEU A 99 16.25 -0.67 -22.62
CA LEU A 99 17.35 -0.97 -21.72
C LEU A 99 17.06 -0.48 -20.28
N LEU A 100 16.54 0.73 -20.14
CA LEU A 100 16.11 1.26 -18.84
C LEU A 100 14.98 0.43 -18.24
N MET A 101 14.04 -0.05 -19.06
CA MET A 101 12.97 -0.91 -18.57
C MET A 101 13.48 -2.25 -18.03
N ALA A 102 14.46 -2.85 -18.70
CA ALA A 102 15.08 -4.10 -18.28
C ALA A 102 15.84 -3.96 -16.96
N ILE A 103 16.65 -2.91 -16.81
CA ILE A 103 17.41 -2.65 -15.58
C ILE A 103 16.47 -2.46 -14.38
N VAL A 104 15.42 -1.65 -14.56
CA VAL A 104 14.47 -1.39 -13.48
C VAL A 104 13.67 -2.65 -13.10
N ALA A 105 13.35 -3.50 -14.08
CA ALA A 105 12.69 -4.78 -13.82
C ALA A 105 13.59 -5.76 -13.05
N ASP A 106 14.89 -5.81 -13.36
CA ASP A 106 15.89 -6.63 -12.66
C ASP A 106 16.08 -6.17 -11.21
N GLU A 107 16.29 -4.86 -11.00
CA GLU A 107 16.43 -4.28 -9.65
C GLU A 107 15.19 -4.49 -8.77
N LEU A 108 13.98 -4.46 -9.37
CA LEU A 108 12.72 -4.69 -8.67
C LEU A 108 12.31 -6.18 -8.61
N GLN A 109 13.10 -7.07 -9.23
CA GLN A 109 12.83 -8.51 -9.35
C GLN A 109 11.38 -8.82 -9.76
N THR A 110 10.77 -7.95 -10.55
CA THR A 110 9.36 -8.00 -10.94
C THR A 110 9.31 -8.09 -12.46
N PRO A 111 8.59 -9.07 -13.03
CA PRO A 111 8.55 -9.25 -14.48
C PRO A 111 7.96 -8.00 -15.17
N LEU A 112 8.47 -7.68 -16.36
CA LEU A 112 8.19 -6.45 -17.10
C LEU A 112 6.68 -6.21 -17.32
N HIS A 113 5.88 -7.28 -17.45
CA HIS A 113 4.42 -7.21 -17.62
C HIS A 113 3.67 -6.64 -16.40
N CYS A 114 4.25 -6.73 -15.20
CA CYS A 114 3.69 -6.13 -13.98
C CYS A 114 4.18 -4.69 -13.77
N LEU A 115 5.14 -4.20 -14.56
CA LEU A 115 5.68 -2.86 -14.42
C LEU A 115 4.96 -1.87 -15.34
N ARG A 116 4.70 -0.66 -14.82
CA ARG A 116 4.04 0.43 -15.56
C ARG A 116 4.90 1.68 -15.57
N PHE A 117 5.71 1.82 -16.60
CA PHE A 117 6.48 3.04 -16.85
C PHE A 117 5.55 4.15 -17.34
N LYS A 118 5.48 5.26 -16.58
CA LYS A 118 4.69 6.44 -16.99
C LYS A 118 5.47 7.37 -17.92
N GLN A 119 6.72 7.64 -17.61
CA GLN A 119 7.57 8.57 -18.37
C GLN A 119 9.05 8.18 -18.24
N ILE A 120 9.81 8.32 -19.33
CA ILE A 120 11.28 8.22 -19.35
C ILE A 120 11.84 9.53 -19.89
N LYS A 121 12.74 10.16 -19.13
CA LYS A 121 13.31 11.50 -19.42
C LYS A 121 14.83 11.45 -19.38
N ALA A 122 15.47 11.96 -20.42
CA ALA A 122 16.89 12.33 -20.35
C ALA A 122 17.05 13.61 -19.50
N LEU A 123 18.07 13.63 -18.62
CA LEU A 123 18.43 14.81 -17.82
C LEU A 123 19.02 15.94 -18.66
#